data_AF-F7V8D4-F1
#
_entry.id   AF-F7V8D4-F1
#
_cell.length_a   1.000
_cell.length_b   1.000
_cell.length_c   1.000
_cell.angle_alpha   90.00
_cell.angle_beta   90.00
_cell.angle_gamma   90.00
#
_symmetry.space_group_name_H-M   'P 1'
#
loop_
_entity.id
_entity.type
_entity.pdbx_description
1 polymer ?
#
loop_
_entity_poly.entity_id
_entity_poly.type
_entity_poly.pdbx_seq_one_letter_code
_entity_poly.pdbx_strand_id
1 'polypeptide(L)'
;MGTNVEIQIGKDGHAMSYYWNYSSPLGMITLFSEDGRRLFGLWFDGQVYDRSLMPEQGKTEKENLSVFRKAAEWLDQYFSGKDPGIFPDLALTGSEFRRMVSEEMLKIPFGATTTYGAIAKQIAARTGRPRVSAQAVGGAVGHNPLSVMVPCHRVVGKNGSLTGYAGGFEKKIRLLENEGVDLKQRGLFVPKVPSRKSGGAGQAEEKRKTAEQVKSVLRWPDGKPRCRWCKPDNERYIRYHDEEWGVPLHDDHRLFELLILEMFQAGLSWECVLNKREAFREAFDGFDLERVCSYGEEKLEELRGNPGIIRNRLKIRAAVNNAKIFRKIQAEYGSFDRYLWHWTQGKTLREIGRTTSPLSDAVSADLKQRGMKFVGTTIMYSYLQAAGVIHSHEEGCFLYRPPEDME
;
A
#
# COMPACT_ATOMS: atom_id res chain seq x y z
N MET A 1 -21.80 8.94 38.52
CA MET A 1 -22.09 7.50 38.63
C MET A 1 -21.47 6.83 37.43
N GLY A 2 -20.31 6.19 37.61
CA GLY A 2 -19.57 5.56 36.52
C GLY A 2 -20.24 4.24 36.14
N THR A 3 -20.74 4.14 34.91
CA THR A 3 -21.14 2.86 34.33
C THR A 3 -19.89 2.04 34.06
N ASN A 4 -19.57 1.14 34.98
CA ASN A 4 -18.65 0.02 34.72
C ASN A 4 -19.26 -0.82 33.60
N VAL A 5 -18.72 -0.71 32.38
CA VAL A 5 -19.00 -1.72 31.35
C VAL A 5 -17.99 -2.83 31.55
N GLU A 6 -18.46 -3.97 32.04
CA GLU A 6 -17.70 -5.22 32.10
C GLU A 6 -17.13 -5.53 30.70
N ILE A 7 -15.81 -5.73 30.62
CA ILE A 7 -15.18 -6.29 29.44
C ILE A 7 -15.67 -7.74 29.36
N GLN A 8 -16.56 -8.05 28.42
CA GLN A 8 -16.95 -9.44 28.18
C GLN A 8 -15.79 -10.17 27.52
N ILE A 9 -15.12 -11.01 28.31
CA ILE A 9 -14.07 -11.91 27.85
C ILE A 9 -14.76 -13.09 27.16
N GLY A 10 -14.38 -13.37 25.91
CA GLY A 10 -14.88 -14.54 25.19
C GLY A 10 -14.48 -15.85 25.90
N LYS A 11 -15.14 -16.96 25.58
CA LYS A 11 -14.89 -18.28 26.20
C LYS A 11 -13.42 -18.75 26.14
N ASP A 12 -12.62 -18.11 25.27
CA ASP A 12 -11.22 -18.46 24.99
C ASP A 12 -10.22 -17.45 25.61
N GLY A 13 -10.66 -16.51 26.44
CA GLY A 13 -9.78 -15.54 27.13
C GLY A 13 -9.42 -14.29 26.32
N HIS A 14 -9.91 -14.15 25.08
CA HIS A 14 -9.68 -12.97 24.24
C HIS A 14 -10.77 -11.89 24.44
N ALA A 15 -10.35 -10.62 24.42
CA ALA A 15 -11.27 -9.47 24.47
C ALA A 15 -12.16 -9.44 23.21
N MET A 16 -13.48 -9.41 23.39
CA MET A 16 -14.43 -9.38 22.27
C MET A 16 -14.36 -8.03 21.55
N SER A 17 -13.96 -8.04 20.29
CA SER A 17 -14.00 -6.88 19.40
C SER A 17 -15.29 -6.86 18.58
N TYR A 18 -15.65 -5.69 18.05
CA TYR A 18 -16.91 -5.48 17.36
C TYR A 18 -16.70 -4.76 16.03
N TYR A 19 -17.56 -5.07 15.07
CA TYR A 19 -17.61 -4.34 13.81
C TYR A 19 -19.06 -4.19 13.32
N TRP A 20 -19.27 -3.25 12.41
CA TRP A 20 -20.54 -3.11 11.69
C TRP A 20 -20.30 -2.37 10.37
N ASN A 21 -21.13 -2.63 9.37
CA ASN A 21 -21.02 -2.04 8.05
C ASN A 21 -22.06 -0.94 7.87
N TYR A 22 -21.59 0.27 7.57
CA TYR A 22 -22.40 1.44 7.25
C TYR A 22 -22.44 1.65 5.73
N SER A 23 -23.64 1.78 5.17
CA SER A 23 -23.83 2.06 3.74
C SER A 23 -23.76 3.57 3.48
N SER A 24 -22.68 4.05 2.86
CA SER A 24 -22.54 5.47 2.48
C SER A 24 -22.85 5.69 1.00
N PRO A 25 -23.11 6.94 0.57
CA PRO A 25 -23.21 7.29 -0.86
C PRO A 25 -21.95 6.99 -1.69
N LEU A 26 -20.81 6.74 -1.04
CA LEU A 26 -19.52 6.45 -1.68
C LEU A 26 -19.06 4.99 -1.52
N GLY A 27 -19.96 4.11 -1.07
CA GLY A 27 -19.71 2.69 -0.86
C GLY A 27 -19.78 2.26 0.61
N MET A 28 -19.56 0.97 0.86
CA MET A 28 -19.61 0.41 2.21
C MET A 28 -18.45 0.91 3.07
N ILE A 29 -18.74 1.23 4.33
CA ILE A 29 -17.76 1.64 5.34
C ILE A 29 -17.82 0.64 6.48
N THR A 30 -16.70 -0.01 6.79
CA THR A 30 -16.59 -0.83 8.00
C THR A 30 -16.25 0.07 9.20
N LEU A 31 -17.05 -0.01 10.26
CA LEU A 31 -16.80 0.55 11.59
C LEU A 31 -16.23 -0.54 12.51
N PHE A 32 -15.22 -0.20 13.30
CA PHE A 32 -14.53 -1.16 14.18
C PHE A 32 -14.25 -0.59 15.57
N SER A 33 -14.47 -1.42 16.59
CA SER A 33 -14.23 -1.09 18.00
C SER A 33 -13.66 -2.30 18.74
N GLU A 34 -12.53 -2.13 19.42
CA GLU A 34 -11.95 -3.20 20.26
C GLU A 34 -12.63 -3.31 21.63
N ASP A 35 -13.18 -2.21 22.16
CA ASP A 35 -13.69 -2.13 23.52
C ASP A 35 -15.22 -1.86 23.60
N GLY A 36 -15.88 -1.72 22.45
CA GLY A 36 -17.30 -1.38 22.33
C GLY A 36 -17.66 0.05 22.74
N ARG A 37 -16.67 0.86 23.15
CA ARG A 37 -16.87 2.24 23.65
C ARG A 37 -16.29 3.28 22.70
N ARG A 38 -15.15 3.00 22.08
CA ARG A 38 -14.42 3.91 21.18
C ARG A 38 -14.30 3.34 19.78
N LEU A 39 -14.19 4.21 18.79
CA LEU A 39 -14.00 3.84 17.40
C LEU A 39 -12.50 3.72 17.10
N PHE A 40 -12.04 2.50 16.83
CA PHE A 40 -10.66 2.18 16.48
C PHE A 40 -10.43 2.19 14.97
N GLY A 41 -11.51 1.97 14.21
CA GLY A 41 -11.48 1.88 12.77
C GLY A 41 -12.73 2.43 12.09
N LEU A 42 -12.51 3.12 10.99
CA LEU A 42 -13.51 3.57 10.02
C LEU A 42 -12.83 3.63 8.66
N TRP A 43 -13.24 2.80 7.72
CA TRP A 43 -12.64 2.76 6.40
C TRP A 43 -13.62 2.30 5.33
N PHE A 44 -13.40 2.70 4.09
CA PHE A 44 -14.15 2.15 2.96
C PHE A 44 -13.70 0.73 2.67
N ASP A 45 -14.64 -0.16 2.39
CA ASP A 45 -14.32 -1.51 1.96
C ASP A 45 -13.52 -1.48 0.64
N GLY A 46 -12.42 -2.24 0.62
CA GLY A 46 -11.48 -2.29 -0.50
C GLY A 46 -10.46 -1.15 -0.55
N GLN A 47 -10.36 -0.30 0.48
CA GLN A 47 -9.30 0.70 0.55
C GLN A 47 -7.92 0.11 0.91
N VAL A 48 -6.84 0.85 0.65
CA VAL A 48 -5.49 0.43 1.08
C VAL A 48 -5.43 0.35 2.61
N TYR A 49 -4.93 -0.77 3.14
CA TYR A 49 -4.92 -1.12 4.58
C TYR A 49 -6.31 -1.30 5.21
N ASP A 50 -7.34 -1.59 4.42
CA ASP A 50 -8.65 -2.06 4.90
C ASP A 50 -8.46 -3.16 5.96
N ARG A 51 -9.18 -3.04 7.08
CA ARG A 51 -9.23 -4.02 8.18
C ARG A 51 -7.87 -4.32 8.83
N SER A 52 -6.83 -3.52 8.63
CA SER A 52 -5.49 -3.81 9.20
C SER A 52 -5.45 -3.85 10.73
N LEU A 53 -6.43 -3.23 11.41
CA LEU A 53 -6.58 -3.27 12.86
C LEU A 53 -7.62 -4.30 13.33
N MET A 54 -8.41 -4.87 12.43
CA MET A 54 -9.49 -5.77 12.78
C MET A 54 -8.98 -7.22 12.79
N PRO A 55 -9.11 -7.95 13.90
CA PRO A 55 -8.65 -9.33 13.97
C PRO A 55 -9.45 -10.25 13.04
N GLU A 56 -8.83 -11.31 12.53
CA GLU A 56 -9.50 -12.30 11.67
C GLU A 56 -10.58 -13.10 12.44
N GLN A 57 -10.34 -13.38 13.73
CA GLN A 57 -11.22 -14.13 14.63
C GLN A 57 -11.55 -13.30 15.89
N GLY A 58 -12.54 -13.73 16.69
CA GLY A 58 -12.90 -13.05 17.94
C GLY A 58 -13.57 -11.67 17.76
N LYS A 59 -14.20 -11.46 16.59
CA LYS A 59 -14.98 -10.26 16.28
C LYS A 59 -16.47 -10.59 16.17
N THR A 60 -17.31 -9.69 16.65
CA THR A 60 -18.76 -9.82 16.60
C THR A 60 -19.35 -8.69 15.76
N GLU A 61 -20.20 -9.02 14.79
CA GLU A 61 -20.99 -8.02 14.09
C GLU A 61 -22.08 -7.47 15.02
N LYS A 62 -22.11 -6.16 15.26
CA LYS A 62 -23.01 -5.58 16.25
C LYS A 62 -23.39 -4.13 15.96
N GLU A 63 -24.39 -3.94 15.11
CA GLU A 63 -24.95 -2.62 14.76
C GLU A 63 -25.34 -1.75 15.96
N ASN A 64 -26.03 -2.33 16.94
CA ASN A 64 -26.67 -1.57 18.03
C ASN A 64 -25.73 -1.01 19.10
N LEU A 65 -24.40 -1.14 18.93
CA LEU A 65 -23.43 -0.51 19.84
C LEU A 65 -23.58 1.01 19.83
N SER A 66 -23.50 1.61 21.01
CA SER A 66 -23.67 3.06 21.17
C SER A 66 -22.66 3.85 20.33
N VAL A 67 -21.40 3.43 20.30
CA VAL A 67 -20.36 4.08 19.49
C VAL A 67 -20.63 3.99 17.99
N PHE A 68 -21.17 2.87 17.50
CA PHE A 68 -21.50 2.71 16.08
C PHE A 68 -22.74 3.50 15.66
N ARG A 69 -23.78 3.56 16.50
CA ARG A 69 -24.94 4.42 16.24
C ARG A 69 -24.57 5.89 16.19
N LYS A 70 -23.78 6.38 17.17
CA LYS A 70 -23.24 7.75 17.13
C LYS A 70 -22.39 7.99 15.88
N ALA A 71 -21.59 7.00 15.47
CA ALA A 71 -20.74 7.12 14.29
C ALA A 71 -21.58 7.16 12.99
N ALA A 72 -22.65 6.36 12.89
CA ALA A 72 -23.61 6.46 11.78
C ALA A 72 -24.31 7.81 11.75
N GLU A 73 -24.82 8.31 12.88
CA GLU A 73 -25.44 9.64 12.95
C GLU A 73 -24.46 10.75 12.51
N TRP A 74 -23.19 10.65 12.90
CA TRP A 74 -22.14 11.55 12.46
C TRP A 74 -21.90 11.44 10.95
N LEU A 75 -21.84 10.22 10.41
CA LEU A 75 -21.65 9.97 8.97
C LEU A 75 -22.85 10.44 8.14
N ASP A 76 -24.08 10.27 8.63
CA ASP A 76 -25.30 10.74 7.99
C ASP A 76 -25.30 12.27 7.87
N GLN A 77 -24.93 12.96 8.95
CA GLN A 77 -24.75 14.42 8.92
C GLN A 77 -23.64 14.82 7.94
N TYR A 78 -22.49 14.15 7.99
CA TYR A 78 -21.36 14.40 7.10
C TYR A 78 -21.76 14.25 5.63
N PHE A 79 -22.33 13.11 5.23
CA PHE A 79 -22.74 12.82 3.85
C PHE A 79 -23.98 13.60 3.40
N SER A 80 -24.68 14.29 4.31
CA SER A 80 -25.68 15.31 3.96
C SER A 80 -25.08 16.67 3.58
N GLY A 81 -23.75 16.80 3.61
CA GLY A 81 -23.01 18.03 3.32
C GLY A 81 -22.94 19.03 4.48
N LYS A 82 -23.24 18.59 5.71
CA LYS A 82 -23.13 19.41 6.93
C LYS A 82 -21.83 19.11 7.67
N ASP A 83 -21.30 20.10 8.40
CA ASP A 83 -20.16 19.87 9.31
C ASP A 83 -20.66 19.19 10.60
N PRO A 84 -20.32 17.91 10.83
CA PRO A 84 -20.73 17.17 12.03
C PRO A 84 -19.82 17.44 13.24
N GLY A 85 -18.78 18.28 13.09
CA GLY A 85 -17.76 18.50 14.12
C GLY A 85 -16.85 17.28 14.35
N ILE A 86 -16.06 17.31 15.43
CA ILE A 86 -15.15 16.22 15.78
C ILE A 86 -15.92 15.10 16.48
N PHE A 87 -15.77 13.86 16.00
CA PHE A 87 -16.30 12.70 16.70
C PHE A 87 -15.56 12.49 18.04
N PRO A 88 -16.24 12.48 19.19
CA PRO A 88 -15.58 12.52 20.50
C PRO A 88 -14.95 11.17 20.90
N ASP A 89 -15.48 10.06 20.41
CA ASP A 89 -15.13 8.71 20.88
C ASP A 89 -14.07 8.03 19.97
N LEU A 90 -13.15 8.78 19.34
CA LEU A 90 -12.07 8.22 18.50
C LEU A 90 -10.93 7.62 19.33
N ALA A 91 -10.46 6.43 18.95
CA ALA A 91 -9.23 5.83 19.46
C ALA A 91 -8.07 6.02 18.48
N LEU A 92 -7.22 7.03 18.72
CA LEU A 92 -6.03 7.27 17.91
C LEU A 92 -4.93 6.25 18.24
N THR A 93 -4.74 5.27 17.37
CA THR A 93 -3.77 4.17 17.56
C THR A 93 -2.47 4.36 16.75
N GLY A 94 -1.48 3.51 17.03
CA GLY A 94 -0.18 3.50 16.36
C GLY A 94 0.92 4.28 17.09
N SER A 95 2.07 4.41 16.42
CA SER A 95 3.25 5.11 16.98
C SER A 95 2.92 6.55 17.41
N GLU A 96 3.68 7.09 18.35
CA GLU A 96 3.54 8.49 18.79
C GLU A 96 3.52 9.48 17.61
N PHE A 97 4.38 9.27 16.62
CA PHE A 97 4.40 10.10 15.40
C PHE A 97 3.10 10.04 14.61
N ARG A 98 2.51 8.85 14.42
CA ARG A 98 1.23 8.68 13.72
C ARG A 98 0.09 9.36 14.48
N ARG A 99 0.05 9.20 15.81
CA ARG A 99 -0.95 9.87 16.66
C ARG A 99 -0.87 11.38 16.56
N MET A 100 0.34 11.96 16.62
CA MET A 100 0.54 13.40 16.40
C MET A 100 0.05 13.85 15.02
N VAL A 101 0.31 13.08 13.95
CA VAL A 101 -0.18 13.41 12.61
C VAL A 101 -1.72 13.38 12.56
N SER A 102 -2.35 12.38 13.18
CA SER A 102 -3.83 12.31 13.27
C SER A 102 -4.42 13.48 14.04
N GLU A 103 -3.80 13.88 15.16
CA GLU A 103 -4.20 15.06 15.92
C GLU A 103 -4.09 16.35 15.11
N GLU A 104 -3.04 16.51 14.28
CA GLU A 104 -2.95 17.66 13.36
C GLU A 104 -3.99 17.59 12.24
N MET A 105 -4.36 16.41 11.76
CA MET A 105 -5.43 16.26 10.76
C MET A 105 -6.81 16.62 11.32
N LEU A 106 -7.10 16.26 12.58
CA LEU A 106 -8.36 16.62 13.25
C LEU A 106 -8.56 18.13 13.42
N LYS A 107 -7.49 18.92 13.37
CA LYS A 107 -7.56 20.39 13.39
C LYS A 107 -7.95 21.01 12.06
N ILE A 108 -7.98 20.24 10.96
CA ILE A 108 -8.33 20.76 9.64
C ILE A 108 -9.85 20.96 9.56
N PRO A 109 -10.37 22.20 9.41
CA PRO A 109 -11.81 22.44 9.38
C PRO A 109 -12.53 21.75 8.21
N PHE A 110 -13.83 21.53 8.36
CA PHE A 110 -14.71 21.09 7.27
C PHE A 110 -14.66 22.08 6.10
N GLY A 111 -14.49 21.58 4.87
CA GLY A 111 -14.38 22.42 3.67
C GLY A 111 -13.03 23.11 3.50
N ALA A 112 -12.05 22.82 4.37
CA ALA A 112 -10.69 23.34 4.28
C ALA A 112 -9.70 22.24 3.90
N THR A 113 -8.57 22.65 3.30
CA THR A 113 -7.46 21.75 2.97
C THR A 113 -6.15 22.25 3.58
N THR A 114 -5.26 21.32 3.90
CA THR A 114 -3.88 21.63 4.31
C THR A 114 -2.88 20.84 3.47
N THR A 115 -1.59 21.11 3.64
CA THR A 115 -0.53 20.36 2.94
C THR A 115 0.24 19.45 3.87
N TYR A 116 0.81 18.37 3.33
CA TYR A 116 1.75 17.51 4.08
C TYR A 116 2.90 18.31 4.70
N GLY A 117 3.39 19.33 4.00
CA GLY A 117 4.44 20.22 4.49
C GLY A 117 3.99 21.11 5.66
N ALA A 118 2.74 21.57 5.65
CA ALA A 118 2.18 22.35 6.74
C ALA A 118 2.05 21.50 8.02
N ILE A 119 1.51 20.29 7.91
CA ILE A 119 1.46 19.33 9.03
C ILE A 119 2.88 19.03 9.54
N ALA A 120 3.83 18.79 8.65
CA ALA A 120 5.22 18.56 9.03
C ALA A 120 5.81 19.74 9.83
N LYS A 121 5.48 20.99 9.44
CA LYS A 121 5.91 22.19 10.17
C LYS A 121 5.30 22.25 11.58
N GLN A 122 4.02 21.91 11.74
CA GLN A 122 3.37 21.88 13.05
C GLN A 122 3.99 20.82 13.97
N ILE A 123 4.26 19.62 13.45
CA ILE A 123 4.89 18.56 14.23
C ILE A 123 6.33 18.91 14.61
N ALA A 124 7.09 19.54 13.70
CA ALA A 124 8.44 20.01 13.99
C ALA A 124 8.45 21.00 15.17
N ALA A 125 7.54 21.99 15.14
CA ALA A 125 7.37 22.95 16.22
C ALA A 125 6.99 22.28 17.55
N ARG A 126 6.01 21.36 17.53
CA ARG A 126 5.54 20.65 18.73
C ARG A 126 6.61 19.76 19.37
N THR A 127 7.48 19.17 18.56
CA THR A 127 8.50 18.21 19.02
C THR A 127 9.87 18.86 19.27
N GLY A 128 10.01 20.17 19.07
CA GLY A 128 11.29 20.87 19.15
C GLY A 128 12.30 20.43 18.10
N ARG A 129 11.87 19.74 17.04
CA ARG A 129 12.76 19.28 15.97
C ARG A 129 12.95 20.39 14.94
N PRO A 130 14.16 20.57 14.39
CA PRO A 130 14.41 21.60 13.38
C PRO A 130 13.60 21.37 12.10
N ARG A 131 13.28 20.11 11.78
CA ARG A 131 12.50 19.73 10.60
C ARG A 131 11.85 18.36 10.76
N VAL A 132 10.67 18.21 10.17
CA VAL A 132 10.02 16.92 9.91
C VAL A 132 9.79 16.77 8.40
N SER A 133 9.93 15.56 7.87
CA SER A 133 9.75 15.30 6.44
C SER A 133 8.27 15.24 6.07
N ALA A 134 7.87 16.00 5.04
CA ALA A 134 6.52 15.90 4.45
C ALA A 134 6.23 14.49 3.91
N GLN A 135 7.24 13.76 3.44
CA GLN A 135 7.10 12.36 3.01
C GLN A 135 6.81 11.43 4.18
N ALA A 136 7.44 11.65 5.34
CA ALA A 136 7.14 10.88 6.56
C ALA A 136 5.71 11.13 7.04
N VAL A 137 5.25 12.40 6.99
CA VAL A 137 3.85 12.73 7.24
C VAL A 137 2.94 12.02 6.23
N GLY A 138 3.28 12.02 4.93
CA GLY A 138 2.52 11.30 3.91
C GLY A 138 2.39 9.80 4.21
N GLY A 139 3.47 9.16 4.65
CA GLY A 139 3.44 7.78 5.12
C GLY A 139 2.51 7.56 6.32
N ALA A 140 2.51 8.48 7.29
CA ALA A 140 1.61 8.41 8.45
C ALA A 140 0.14 8.64 8.07
N VAL A 141 -0.16 9.64 7.23
CA VAL A 141 -1.51 9.92 6.71
C VAL A 141 -2.06 8.71 5.95
N GLY A 142 -1.22 8.01 5.19
CA GLY A 142 -1.61 6.80 4.45
C GLY A 142 -2.00 5.61 5.32
N HIS A 143 -1.55 5.56 6.59
CA HIS A 143 -1.89 4.51 7.56
C HIS A 143 -2.99 4.94 8.53
N ASN A 144 -3.84 5.90 8.14
CA ASN A 144 -4.95 6.36 8.96
C ASN A 144 -6.07 5.29 8.99
N PRO A 145 -6.35 4.65 10.14
CA PRO A 145 -7.39 3.64 10.25
C PRO A 145 -8.79 4.24 10.39
N LEU A 146 -8.91 5.56 10.55
CA LEU A 146 -10.16 6.28 10.80
C LEU A 146 -10.40 7.26 9.64
N SER A 147 -10.48 6.75 8.42
CA SER A 147 -10.78 7.55 7.22
C SER A 147 -12.06 8.37 7.41
N VAL A 148 -12.22 9.48 6.67
CA VAL A 148 -13.33 10.44 6.83
C VAL A 148 -13.32 11.21 8.16
N MET A 149 -13.38 10.52 9.31
CA MET A 149 -13.42 11.14 10.65
C MET A 149 -12.07 11.74 11.08
N VAL A 150 -10.97 11.05 10.78
CA VAL A 150 -9.64 11.68 10.72
C VAL A 150 -9.42 12.07 9.26
N PRO A 151 -9.51 13.37 8.91
CA PRO A 151 -9.82 13.80 7.55
C PRO A 151 -8.59 13.82 6.63
N CYS A 152 -8.04 12.64 6.33
CA CYS A 152 -6.88 12.47 5.45
C CYS A 152 -7.14 12.94 4.00
N HIS A 153 -8.41 12.99 3.56
CA HIS A 153 -8.80 13.56 2.26
C HIS A 153 -8.59 15.07 2.16
N ARG A 154 -8.53 15.78 3.30
CA ARG A 154 -8.23 17.24 3.35
C ARG A 154 -6.74 17.56 3.22
N VAL A 155 -5.86 16.55 3.21
CA VAL A 155 -4.40 16.74 3.07
C VAL A 155 -3.99 16.62 1.60
N VAL A 156 -3.38 17.67 1.05
CA VAL A 156 -3.02 17.79 -0.37
C VAL A 156 -1.53 18.12 -0.58
N GLY A 157 -1.05 18.02 -1.81
CA GLY A 157 0.29 18.44 -2.19
C GLY A 157 0.45 19.97 -2.17
N LYS A 158 1.69 20.46 -2.03
CA LYS A 158 1.99 21.90 -1.94
C LYS A 158 1.51 22.69 -3.16
N ASN A 159 1.45 22.07 -4.33
CA ASN A 159 1.01 22.67 -5.58
C ASN A 159 -0.50 22.49 -5.84
N GLY A 160 -1.28 21.97 -4.88
CA GLY A 160 -2.69 21.64 -5.09
C GLY A 160 -2.93 20.22 -5.61
N SER A 161 -1.90 19.41 -5.82
CA SER A 161 -2.08 18.03 -6.27
C SER A 161 -2.82 17.19 -5.23
N LEU A 162 -3.94 16.59 -5.62
CA LEU A 162 -4.59 15.53 -4.85
C LEU A 162 -3.72 14.27 -4.95
N THR A 163 -2.82 14.09 -4.01
CA THR A 163 -1.97 12.89 -3.88
C THR A 163 -2.47 12.02 -2.74
N GLY A 164 -2.21 10.70 -2.82
CA GLY A 164 -2.31 9.75 -1.71
C GLY A 164 -3.62 9.78 -0.90
N TYR A 165 -4.52 8.84 -1.20
CA TYR A 165 -5.69 8.56 -0.36
C TYR A 165 -6.03 7.08 -0.44
N ALA A 166 -6.14 6.43 0.71
CA ALA A 166 -6.31 4.98 0.81
C ALA A 166 -7.55 4.49 0.06
N GLY A 167 -8.65 5.24 0.10
CA GLY A 167 -9.91 4.91 -0.59
C GLY A 167 -9.97 5.26 -2.08
N GLY A 168 -8.87 5.74 -2.69
CA GLY A 168 -8.79 6.15 -4.09
C GLY A 168 -9.15 7.62 -4.37
N PHE A 169 -8.65 8.18 -5.48
CA PHE A 169 -8.82 9.61 -5.81
C PHE A 169 -10.28 10.02 -6.02
N GLU A 170 -11.10 9.14 -6.59
CA GLU A 170 -12.53 9.41 -6.79
C GLU A 170 -13.23 9.70 -5.47
N LYS A 171 -13.08 8.82 -4.47
CA LYS A 171 -13.63 9.06 -3.13
C LYS A 171 -13.06 10.33 -2.50
N LYS A 172 -11.76 10.59 -2.63
CA LYS A 172 -11.14 11.84 -2.12
C LYS A 172 -11.81 13.09 -2.70
N ILE A 173 -12.06 13.10 -4.02
CA ILE A 173 -12.73 14.21 -4.72
C ILE A 173 -14.16 14.36 -4.21
N ARG A 174 -14.92 13.26 -4.18
CA ARG A 174 -16.32 13.26 -3.74
C ARG A 174 -16.49 13.72 -2.30
N LEU A 175 -15.56 13.36 -1.41
CA LEU A 175 -15.54 13.85 -0.03
C LEU A 175 -15.27 15.36 0.03
N LEU A 176 -14.31 15.87 -0.75
CA LEU A 176 -14.06 17.31 -0.83
C LEU A 176 -15.26 18.07 -1.40
N GLU A 177 -15.91 17.55 -2.45
CA GLU A 177 -17.14 18.12 -3.02
C GLU A 177 -18.29 18.11 -2.02
N ASN A 178 -18.45 17.01 -1.26
CA ASN A 178 -19.43 16.90 -0.18
C ASN A 178 -19.20 17.97 0.91
N GLU A 179 -17.95 18.40 1.11
CA GLU A 179 -17.61 19.50 2.01
C GLU A 179 -17.71 20.90 1.38
N GLY A 180 -18.25 21.00 0.16
CA GLY A 180 -18.40 22.27 -0.56
C GLY A 180 -17.10 22.83 -1.15
N VAL A 181 -16.05 22.01 -1.27
CA VAL A 181 -14.77 22.43 -1.86
C VAL A 181 -14.87 22.42 -3.39
N ASP A 182 -14.85 23.60 -4.02
CA ASP A 182 -14.65 23.70 -5.46
C ASP A 182 -13.18 23.46 -5.81
N LEU A 183 -12.89 22.30 -6.41
CA LEU A 183 -11.53 21.90 -6.77
C LEU A 183 -10.88 22.90 -7.73
N LYS A 184 -11.61 23.40 -8.74
CA LYS A 184 -11.05 24.30 -9.75
C LYS A 184 -10.73 25.65 -9.13
N GLN A 185 -11.65 26.21 -8.35
CA GLN A 185 -11.45 27.50 -7.68
C GLN A 185 -10.29 27.43 -6.69
N ARG A 186 -10.09 26.28 -6.02
CA ARG A 186 -9.00 26.04 -5.08
C ARG A 186 -7.68 25.62 -5.74
N GLY A 187 -7.65 25.50 -7.07
CA GLY A 187 -6.46 25.03 -7.81
C GLY A 187 -6.07 23.58 -7.47
N LEU A 188 -7.03 22.78 -6.99
CA LEU A 188 -6.83 21.37 -6.68
C LEU A 188 -6.99 20.53 -7.95
N PHE A 189 -6.06 19.61 -8.18
CA PHE A 189 -6.10 18.75 -9.35
C PHE A 189 -5.58 17.36 -9.03
N VAL A 190 -6.13 16.34 -9.69
CA VAL A 190 -5.48 15.04 -9.74
C VAL A 190 -4.28 15.20 -10.67
N PRO A 191 -3.04 14.97 -10.19
CA PRO A 191 -1.87 15.06 -11.05
C PRO A 191 -2.03 14.11 -12.24
N LYS A 192 -1.91 14.66 -13.45
CA LYS A 192 -1.87 13.84 -14.67
C LYS A 192 -0.67 12.90 -14.54
N VAL A 193 -0.94 11.60 -14.50
CA VAL A 193 0.08 10.62 -14.89
C VAL A 193 0.53 11.03 -16.30
N PRO A 194 1.84 11.09 -16.62
CA PRO A 194 2.29 11.56 -17.93
C PRO A 194 1.62 10.77 -19.06
N SER A 195 0.63 11.38 -19.71
CA SER A 195 -0.07 10.80 -20.86
C SER A 195 0.82 10.95 -22.08
N ARG A 196 1.25 9.84 -22.67
CA ARG A 196 1.78 9.84 -24.05
C ARG A 196 0.69 10.34 -25.00
N LYS A 197 1.10 11.11 -26.01
CA LYS A 197 0.27 11.67 -27.06
C LYS A 197 -0.44 10.57 -27.87
N SER A 198 -1.73 10.73 -28.11
CA SER A 198 -2.40 10.31 -29.35
C SER A 198 -3.62 11.22 -29.56
N GLY A 199 -3.81 11.67 -30.80
CA GLY A 199 -4.74 12.74 -31.17
C GLY A 199 -6.15 12.26 -31.51
N GLY A 200 -6.99 13.24 -31.91
CA GLY A 200 -8.27 13.01 -32.58
C GLY A 200 -9.48 13.50 -31.80
N ALA A 201 -9.98 14.68 -32.17
CA ALA A 201 -11.22 15.27 -31.68
C ALA A 201 -12.44 14.51 -32.22
N GLY A 202 -13.43 14.26 -31.35
CA GLY A 202 -14.69 13.60 -31.71
C GLY A 202 -15.53 13.22 -30.48
N GLN A 203 -15.56 14.08 -29.45
CA GLN A 203 -16.39 13.88 -28.25
C GLN A 203 -17.51 14.91 -28.24
N ALA A 204 -18.77 14.48 -28.39
CA ALA A 204 -19.89 15.27 -27.86
C ALA A 204 -21.22 14.52 -27.69
N GLU A 205 -21.43 13.33 -28.27
CA GLU A 205 -22.80 12.77 -28.36
C GLU A 205 -22.97 11.34 -27.81
N GLU A 206 -21.88 10.63 -27.50
CA GLU A 206 -21.93 9.24 -27.02
C GLU A 206 -21.97 9.11 -25.48
N LYS A 207 -21.95 10.23 -24.75
CA LYS A 207 -21.91 10.27 -23.26
C LYS A 207 -23.25 10.01 -22.57
N ARG A 208 -24.33 9.74 -23.31
CA ARG A 208 -25.67 9.44 -22.75
C ARG A 208 -26.05 7.95 -22.74
N LYS A 209 -25.26 7.07 -23.37
CA LYS A 209 -25.52 5.61 -23.39
C LYS A 209 -24.71 4.83 -22.34
N THR A 210 -23.86 5.49 -21.57
CA THR A 210 -22.86 4.85 -20.69
C THR A 210 -23.37 4.50 -19.28
N ALA A 211 -24.60 4.88 -18.92
CA ALA A 211 -25.16 4.59 -17.59
C ALA A 211 -25.73 3.16 -17.47
N GLU A 212 -26.17 2.54 -18.57
CA GLU A 212 -26.63 1.13 -18.58
C GLU A 212 -25.50 0.12 -18.83
N GLN A 213 -24.29 0.60 -19.20
CA GLN A 213 -23.10 -0.24 -19.39
C GLN A 213 -22.28 -0.46 -18.10
N VAL A 214 -22.68 0.16 -16.97
CA VAL A 214 -22.04 -0.01 -15.65
C VAL A 214 -22.19 -1.43 -15.08
N LYS A 215 -22.93 -2.32 -15.75
CA LYS A 215 -23.05 -3.75 -15.40
C LYS A 215 -22.15 -4.70 -16.21
N SER A 216 -21.17 -4.21 -16.98
CA SER A 216 -20.27 -5.12 -17.70
C SER A 216 -18.78 -4.76 -17.55
N VAL A 217 -18.12 -5.47 -16.63
CA VAL A 217 -16.79 -6.11 -16.77
C VAL A 217 -15.56 -5.16 -16.86
N LEU A 218 -14.54 -5.42 -16.02
CA LEU A 218 -13.12 -5.18 -16.33
C LEU A 218 -12.80 -5.89 -17.66
N ARG A 219 -13.21 -5.33 -18.81
CA ARG A 219 -12.93 -5.92 -20.12
C ARG A 219 -11.52 -5.53 -20.49
N TRP A 220 -10.60 -6.40 -20.15
CA TRP A 220 -9.27 -6.39 -20.75
C TRP A 220 -9.43 -6.50 -22.27
N PRO A 221 -8.67 -5.74 -23.09
CA PRO A 221 -8.80 -5.78 -24.55
C PRO A 221 -8.67 -7.19 -25.15
N ASP A 222 -7.97 -8.08 -24.45
CA ASP A 222 -7.75 -9.49 -24.81
C ASP A 222 -8.71 -10.47 -24.11
N GLY A 223 -9.68 -9.97 -23.33
CA GLY A 223 -10.67 -10.77 -22.61
C GLY A 223 -10.13 -11.51 -21.38
N LYS A 224 -8.86 -11.34 -21.00
CA LYS A 224 -8.25 -12.06 -19.87
C LYS A 224 -8.35 -11.26 -18.57
N PRO A 225 -9.19 -11.66 -17.59
CA PRO A 225 -9.27 -10.96 -16.31
C PRO A 225 -7.97 -11.14 -15.52
N ARG A 226 -7.40 -10.06 -14.96
CA ARG A 226 -6.13 -10.08 -14.20
C ARG A 226 -6.32 -9.64 -12.76
N CYS A 227 -5.30 -9.84 -11.93
CA CYS A 227 -5.30 -9.37 -10.54
C CYS A 227 -5.57 -7.86 -10.44
N ARG A 228 -6.19 -7.42 -9.34
CA ARG A 228 -6.66 -6.03 -9.15
C ARG A 228 -5.54 -4.99 -9.20
N TRP A 229 -4.31 -5.40 -8.91
CA TRP A 229 -3.12 -4.55 -8.90
C TRP A 229 -2.50 -4.37 -10.29
N CYS A 230 -2.88 -5.21 -11.26
CA CYS A 230 -2.39 -5.11 -12.64
C CYS A 230 -2.99 -3.87 -13.31
N LYS A 231 -2.16 -3.13 -14.04
CA LYS A 231 -2.55 -1.84 -14.64
C LYS A 231 -2.86 -1.99 -16.14
N PRO A 232 -4.11 -1.76 -16.57
CA PRO A 232 -4.52 -1.96 -17.97
C PRO A 232 -3.86 -0.99 -18.96
N ASP A 233 -3.32 0.14 -18.48
CA ASP A 233 -2.66 1.16 -19.29
C ASP A 233 -1.13 0.99 -19.38
N ASN A 234 -0.56 -0.06 -18.79
CA ASN A 234 0.87 -0.33 -18.81
C ASN A 234 1.16 -1.75 -19.32
N GLU A 235 1.48 -1.85 -20.61
CA GLU A 235 1.81 -3.11 -21.29
C GLU A 235 2.96 -3.87 -20.64
N ARG A 236 3.99 -3.18 -20.12
CA ARG A 236 5.09 -3.83 -19.41
C ARG A 236 4.61 -4.46 -18.10
N TYR A 237 3.67 -3.82 -17.42
CA TYR A 237 3.11 -4.33 -16.18
C TYR A 237 2.15 -5.51 -16.43
N ILE A 238 1.37 -5.44 -17.51
CA ILE A 238 0.56 -6.57 -17.99
C ILE A 238 1.45 -7.77 -18.29
N ARG A 239 2.51 -7.57 -19.08
CA ARG A 239 3.46 -8.62 -19.43
C ARG A 239 4.13 -9.23 -18.21
N TYR A 240 4.57 -8.39 -17.27
CA TYR A 240 5.15 -8.85 -16.01
C TYR A 240 4.16 -9.71 -15.21
N HIS A 241 2.89 -9.29 -15.11
CA HIS A 241 1.85 -10.09 -14.46
C HIS A 241 1.63 -11.43 -15.17
N ASP A 242 1.57 -11.41 -16.50
CA ASP A 242 1.16 -12.57 -17.31
C ASP A 242 2.26 -13.63 -17.47
N GLU A 243 3.52 -13.19 -17.56
CA GLU A 243 4.64 -14.01 -17.99
C GLU A 243 5.70 -14.22 -16.91
N GLU A 244 5.76 -13.36 -15.88
CA GLU A 244 6.87 -13.38 -14.91
C GLU A 244 6.40 -13.59 -13.46
N TRP A 245 5.41 -12.84 -13.01
CA TRP A 245 5.02 -12.81 -11.59
C TRP A 245 4.27 -14.08 -11.18
N GLY A 246 4.75 -14.71 -10.11
CA GLY A 246 4.19 -15.97 -9.61
C GLY A 246 4.64 -17.21 -10.38
N VAL A 247 5.48 -17.06 -11.41
CA VAL A 247 6.06 -18.19 -12.15
C VAL A 247 7.31 -18.68 -11.40
N PRO A 248 7.42 -19.97 -11.05
CA PRO A 248 8.59 -20.52 -10.37
C PRO A 248 9.91 -20.19 -11.08
N LEU A 249 10.76 -19.45 -10.38
CA LEU A 249 12.05 -18.99 -10.89
C LEU A 249 13.20 -19.74 -10.21
N HIS A 250 14.03 -20.42 -11.00
CA HIS A 250 15.15 -21.25 -10.55
C HIS A 250 16.52 -20.78 -11.05
N ASP A 251 16.56 -19.70 -11.82
CA ASP A 251 17.81 -19.15 -12.35
C ASP A 251 18.40 -18.12 -11.35
N ASP A 252 19.59 -18.41 -10.84
CA ASP A 252 20.26 -17.59 -9.81
C ASP A 252 20.51 -16.14 -10.25
N HIS A 253 20.83 -15.93 -11.53
CA HIS A 253 21.06 -14.58 -12.07
C HIS A 253 19.76 -13.76 -12.05
N ARG A 254 18.66 -14.34 -12.51
CA ARG A 254 17.34 -13.70 -12.47
C ARG A 254 16.81 -13.54 -11.04
N LEU A 255 17.08 -14.48 -10.15
CA LEU A 255 16.75 -14.36 -8.72
C LEU A 255 17.52 -13.19 -8.08
N PHE A 256 18.81 -13.05 -8.39
CA PHE A 256 19.60 -11.91 -7.95
C PHE A 256 19.08 -10.58 -8.49
N GLU A 257 18.82 -10.49 -9.80
CA GLU A 257 18.22 -9.30 -10.41
C GLU A 257 16.92 -8.92 -9.70
N LEU A 258 16.00 -9.88 -9.54
CA LEU A 258 14.70 -9.67 -8.92
C LEU A 258 14.83 -9.19 -7.48
N LEU A 259 15.73 -9.81 -6.69
CA LEU A 259 15.97 -9.43 -5.29
C LEU A 259 16.43 -7.97 -5.18
N ILE A 260 17.36 -7.55 -6.03
CA ILE A 260 17.82 -6.17 -6.05
C ILE A 260 16.68 -5.24 -6.47
N LEU A 261 15.90 -5.56 -7.51
CA LEU A 261 14.78 -4.71 -7.93
C LEU A 261 13.72 -4.54 -6.83
N GLU A 262 13.36 -5.63 -6.13
CA GLU A 262 12.42 -5.59 -5.00
C GLU A 262 12.95 -4.73 -3.84
N MET A 263 14.25 -4.79 -3.53
CA MET A 263 14.86 -3.90 -2.54
C MET A 263 14.71 -2.42 -2.93
N PHE A 264 14.81 -2.12 -4.23
CA PHE A 264 14.69 -0.77 -4.75
C PHE A 264 13.25 -0.26 -4.76
N GLN A 265 12.26 -1.16 -4.74
CA GLN A 265 10.84 -0.83 -4.64
C GLN A 265 10.45 -0.22 -3.28
N ALA A 266 11.20 -0.45 -2.20
CA ALA A 266 10.87 0.06 -0.87
C ALA A 266 10.54 1.57 -0.83
N GLY A 267 9.28 1.92 -0.60
CA GLY A 267 8.79 3.31 -0.57
C GLY A 267 8.44 3.92 -1.95
N LEU A 268 8.30 3.09 -2.98
CA LEU A 268 7.88 3.42 -4.35
C LEU A 268 6.84 2.40 -4.84
N SER A 269 6.21 2.64 -5.99
CA SER A 269 5.41 1.61 -6.67
C SER A 269 6.32 0.62 -7.42
N TRP A 270 5.88 -0.64 -7.56
CA TRP A 270 6.59 -1.63 -8.39
C TRP A 270 6.71 -1.17 -9.85
N GLU A 271 5.65 -0.56 -10.39
CA GLU A 271 5.67 0.07 -11.71
C GLU A 271 6.84 1.05 -11.92
N CYS A 272 7.20 1.82 -10.89
CA CYS A 272 8.33 2.76 -10.96
C CYS A 272 9.66 2.01 -11.20
N VAL A 273 9.84 0.87 -10.51
CA VAL A 273 11.01 0.01 -10.68
C VAL A 273 10.96 -0.72 -12.01
N LEU A 274 9.82 -1.32 -12.35
CA LEU A 274 9.63 -2.10 -13.58
C LEU A 274 9.84 -1.24 -14.84
N ASN A 275 9.37 0.00 -14.85
CA ASN A 275 9.60 0.94 -15.96
C ASN A 275 11.08 1.33 -16.09
N LYS A 276 11.87 1.22 -15.02
CA LYS A 276 13.32 1.50 -14.99
C LYS A 276 14.19 0.24 -15.14
N ARG A 277 13.60 -0.96 -15.26
CA ARG A 277 14.31 -2.24 -15.24
C ARG A 277 15.48 -2.32 -16.21
N GLU A 278 15.30 -1.92 -17.47
CA GLU A 278 16.40 -1.90 -18.46
C GLU A 278 17.53 -0.94 -18.08
N ALA A 279 17.19 0.26 -17.58
CA ALA A 279 18.20 1.20 -17.10
C ALA A 279 18.95 0.66 -15.88
N PHE A 280 18.27 -0.11 -15.03
CA PHE A 280 18.92 -0.83 -13.94
C PHE A 280 19.86 -1.92 -14.46
N ARG A 281 19.43 -2.72 -15.45
CA ARG A 281 20.30 -3.73 -16.08
C ARG A 281 21.56 -3.09 -16.65
N GLU A 282 21.44 -2.03 -17.43
CA GLU A 282 22.59 -1.31 -17.97
C GLU A 282 23.49 -0.76 -16.86
N ALA A 283 22.91 -0.09 -15.87
CA ALA A 283 23.66 0.54 -14.79
C ALA A 283 24.40 -0.48 -13.90
N PHE A 284 23.79 -1.64 -13.64
CA PHE A 284 24.32 -2.72 -12.81
C PHE A 284 25.04 -3.81 -13.62
N ASP A 285 25.57 -3.47 -14.80
CA ASP A 285 26.36 -4.39 -15.66
C ASP A 285 25.64 -5.72 -15.95
N GLY A 286 24.36 -5.64 -16.31
CA GLY A 286 23.50 -6.79 -16.55
C GLY A 286 23.18 -7.60 -15.29
N PHE A 287 23.35 -7.03 -14.09
CA PHE A 287 23.28 -7.74 -12.81
C PHE A 287 24.27 -8.92 -12.72
N ASP A 288 25.43 -8.83 -13.37
CA ASP A 288 26.50 -9.79 -13.16
C ASP A 288 26.96 -9.75 -11.69
N LEU A 289 26.82 -10.88 -11.00
CA LEU A 289 27.02 -10.95 -9.55
C LEU A 289 28.45 -10.59 -9.14
N GLU A 290 29.46 -11.05 -9.88
CA GLU A 290 30.86 -10.80 -9.54
C GLU A 290 31.24 -9.34 -9.78
N ARG A 291 30.76 -8.75 -10.88
CA ARG A 291 30.93 -7.32 -11.15
C ARG A 291 30.29 -6.49 -10.04
N VAL A 292 29.03 -6.74 -9.69
CA VAL A 292 28.33 -6.00 -8.62
C VAL A 292 29.02 -6.19 -7.26
N CYS A 293 29.56 -7.38 -6.97
CA CYS A 293 30.36 -7.62 -5.76
C CYS A 293 31.64 -6.76 -5.72
N SER A 294 32.25 -6.48 -6.87
CA SER A 294 33.50 -5.74 -6.99
C SER A 294 33.36 -4.22 -7.03
N TYR A 295 32.14 -3.69 -7.06
CA TYR A 295 31.89 -2.24 -7.12
C TYR A 295 32.58 -1.47 -5.99
N GLY A 296 33.45 -0.55 -6.38
CA GLY A 296 34.09 0.43 -5.51
C GLY A 296 33.35 1.78 -5.49
N GLU A 297 33.89 2.75 -4.75
CA GLU A 297 33.25 4.06 -4.56
C GLU A 297 33.03 4.85 -5.86
N GLU A 298 33.91 4.69 -6.86
CA GLU A 298 33.74 5.33 -8.18
C GLU A 298 32.45 4.87 -8.87
N LYS A 299 32.23 3.54 -8.95
CA LYS A 299 31.01 2.98 -9.52
C LYS A 299 29.77 3.37 -8.71
N LEU A 300 29.87 3.43 -7.37
CA LEU A 300 28.77 3.89 -6.53
C LEU A 300 28.38 5.36 -6.82
N GLU A 301 29.36 6.22 -7.10
CA GLU A 301 29.14 7.62 -7.46
C GLU A 301 28.52 7.76 -8.85
N GLU A 302 29.00 6.98 -9.83
CA GLU A 302 28.38 6.88 -11.16
C GLU A 302 26.90 6.49 -11.08
N LEU A 303 26.58 5.43 -10.32
CA LEU A 303 25.20 5.00 -10.08
C LEU A 303 24.36 6.08 -9.40
N ARG A 304 24.96 6.84 -8.48
CA ARG A 304 24.28 7.96 -7.79
C ARG A 304 23.96 9.11 -8.76
N GLY A 305 24.81 9.33 -9.76
CA GLY A 305 24.61 10.32 -10.82
C GLY A 305 23.56 9.90 -11.85
N ASN A 306 23.36 8.60 -12.07
CA ASN A 306 22.55 8.07 -13.17
C ASN A 306 21.03 8.38 -13.00
N PRO A 307 20.42 9.22 -13.86
CA PRO A 307 18.98 9.57 -13.77
C PRO A 307 18.05 8.44 -14.22
N GLY A 308 18.57 7.42 -14.92
CA GLY A 308 17.84 6.24 -15.38
C GLY A 308 17.34 5.37 -14.23
N ILE A 309 18.06 5.33 -13.10
CA ILE A 309 17.74 4.50 -11.93
C ILE A 309 17.21 5.31 -10.73
N ILE A 310 16.99 4.63 -9.61
CA ILE A 310 16.59 5.25 -8.34
C ILE A 310 17.85 5.66 -7.56
N ARG A 311 18.13 6.97 -7.54
CA ARG A 311 19.33 7.60 -6.97
C ARG A 311 19.31 7.70 -5.44
N ASN A 312 19.14 6.57 -4.76
CA ASN A 312 19.19 6.50 -3.31
C ASN A 312 20.52 5.90 -2.83
N ARG A 313 21.34 6.71 -2.16
CA ARG A 313 22.68 6.33 -1.69
C ARG A 313 22.68 5.06 -0.82
N LEU A 314 21.69 4.91 0.06
CA LEU A 314 21.62 3.75 0.96
C LEU A 314 21.27 2.47 0.21
N LYS A 315 20.33 2.53 -0.76
CA LYS A 315 19.93 1.38 -1.58
C LYS A 315 21.05 0.93 -2.53
N ILE A 316 21.74 1.88 -3.17
CA ILE A 316 22.87 1.57 -4.06
C ILE A 316 23.99 0.86 -3.30
N ARG A 317 24.39 1.37 -2.13
CA ARG A 317 25.38 0.69 -1.28
C ARG A 317 24.89 -0.66 -0.77
N ALA A 318 23.60 -0.76 -0.44
CA ALA A 318 23.00 -2.01 -0.01
C ALA A 318 22.99 -3.08 -1.12
N ALA A 319 22.83 -2.71 -2.39
CA ALA A 319 22.88 -3.66 -3.50
C ALA A 319 24.23 -4.39 -3.58
N VAL A 320 25.34 -3.66 -3.45
CA VAL A 320 26.69 -4.25 -3.43
C VAL A 320 26.91 -5.13 -2.19
N ASN A 321 26.43 -4.70 -1.02
CA ASN A 321 26.48 -5.52 0.19
C ASN A 321 25.67 -6.82 0.04
N ASN A 322 24.46 -6.72 -0.50
CA ASN A 322 23.58 -7.86 -0.69
C ASN A 322 24.14 -8.82 -1.75
N ALA A 323 24.76 -8.33 -2.82
CA ALA A 323 25.46 -9.15 -3.80
C ALA A 323 26.55 -10.03 -3.15
N LYS A 324 27.37 -9.43 -2.27
CA LYS A 324 28.41 -10.17 -1.54
C LYS A 324 27.83 -11.27 -0.64
N ILE A 325 26.67 -11.04 -0.05
CA ILE A 325 25.99 -12.01 0.81
C ILE A 325 25.29 -13.08 -0.03
N PHE A 326 24.68 -12.70 -1.15
CA PHE A 326 24.08 -13.62 -2.12
C PHE A 326 25.12 -14.62 -2.61
N ARG A 327 26.31 -14.15 -2.99
CA ARG A 327 27.44 -15.02 -3.38
C ARG A 327 27.88 -15.98 -2.26
N LYS A 328 27.87 -15.53 -1.00
CA LYS A 328 28.17 -16.40 0.15
C LYS A 328 27.10 -17.48 0.33
N ILE A 329 25.83 -17.12 0.16
CA ILE A 329 24.71 -18.08 0.20
C ILE A 329 24.84 -19.11 -0.92
N GLN A 330 25.18 -18.68 -2.14
CA GLN A 330 25.45 -19.61 -3.24
C GLN A 330 26.57 -20.59 -2.88
N ALA A 331 27.67 -20.12 -2.26
CA ALA A 331 28.74 -21.01 -1.84
C ALA A 331 28.32 -22.02 -0.75
N GLU A 332 27.40 -21.63 0.14
CA GLU A 332 26.89 -22.47 1.24
C GLU A 332 25.85 -23.51 0.76
N TYR A 333 24.91 -23.10 -0.09
CA TYR A 333 23.80 -23.95 -0.57
C TYR A 333 24.07 -24.59 -1.94
N GLY A 334 25.18 -24.24 -2.58
CA GLY A 334 25.50 -24.58 -3.97
C GLY A 334 24.84 -23.67 -5.02
N SER A 335 23.67 -23.10 -4.72
CA SER A 335 23.00 -22.03 -5.49
C SER A 335 22.05 -21.24 -4.59
N PHE A 336 21.68 -20.03 -5.01
CA PHE A 336 20.71 -19.23 -4.28
C PHE A 336 19.29 -19.77 -4.47
N ASP A 337 19.00 -20.35 -5.62
CA ASP A 337 17.81 -21.16 -5.89
C ASP A 337 17.57 -22.21 -4.80
N ARG A 338 18.58 -23.05 -4.51
CA ARG A 338 18.49 -24.06 -3.45
C ARG A 338 18.24 -23.43 -2.09
N TYR A 339 18.89 -22.31 -1.78
CA TYR A 339 18.61 -21.54 -0.57
C TYR A 339 17.16 -21.00 -0.55
N LEU A 340 16.63 -20.50 -1.65
CA LEU A 340 15.31 -19.91 -1.63
C LEU A 340 14.21 -20.97 -1.50
N TRP A 341 14.36 -22.07 -2.22
CA TRP A 341 13.36 -23.13 -2.30
C TRP A 341 13.46 -24.17 -1.16
N HIS A 342 14.57 -24.24 -0.41
CA HIS A 342 14.62 -25.17 0.75
C HIS A 342 13.59 -24.84 1.82
N TRP A 343 13.23 -23.55 1.98
CA TRP A 343 12.26 -23.10 2.98
C TRP A 343 10.87 -23.72 2.80
N THR A 344 10.52 -24.10 1.57
CA THR A 344 9.24 -24.72 1.21
C THR A 344 9.42 -26.16 0.73
N GLN A 345 10.62 -26.74 0.89
CA GLN A 345 10.97 -28.07 0.39
C GLN A 345 10.71 -28.23 -1.12
N GLY A 346 10.97 -27.17 -1.88
CA GLY A 346 10.76 -27.12 -3.33
C GLY A 346 9.32 -26.89 -3.77
N LYS A 347 8.38 -26.68 -2.83
CA LYS A 347 6.96 -26.50 -3.16
C LYS A 347 6.60 -25.03 -3.30
N THR A 348 5.70 -24.72 -4.23
CA THR A 348 5.04 -23.40 -4.27
C THR A 348 3.90 -23.38 -3.26
N LEU A 349 3.92 -22.42 -2.34
CA LEU A 349 2.82 -22.24 -1.38
C LEU A 349 1.75 -21.32 -1.95
N ARG A 350 0.49 -21.52 -1.56
CA ARG A 350 -0.61 -20.63 -1.94
C ARG A 350 -0.93 -19.67 -0.81
N GLU A 351 -0.84 -18.38 -1.09
CA GLU A 351 -1.28 -17.33 -0.16
C GLU A 351 -1.87 -16.17 -0.94
N ILE A 352 -3.03 -15.65 -0.57
CA ILE A 352 -3.70 -14.55 -1.29
C ILE A 352 -4.11 -13.47 -0.30
N GLY A 353 -3.97 -12.20 -0.70
CA GLY A 353 -4.46 -11.05 0.08
C GLY A 353 -3.60 -10.67 1.30
N ARG A 354 -2.40 -11.24 1.44
CA ARG A 354 -1.45 -10.91 2.50
C ARG A 354 -0.35 -9.98 2.00
N THR A 355 0.38 -9.39 2.94
CA THR A 355 1.57 -8.54 2.66
C THR A 355 2.84 -9.03 3.37
N THR A 356 2.69 -10.05 4.23
CA THR A 356 3.73 -10.74 4.99
C THR A 356 3.21 -12.14 5.34
N SER A 357 4.10 -13.08 5.65
CA SER A 357 3.77 -14.41 6.14
C SER A 357 4.86 -14.96 7.06
N PRO A 358 4.59 -16.04 7.82
CA PRO A 358 5.63 -16.71 8.61
C PRO A 358 6.84 -17.11 7.76
N LEU A 359 6.64 -17.48 6.49
CA LEU A 359 7.72 -17.76 5.54
C LEU A 359 8.55 -16.50 5.28
N SER A 360 7.92 -15.37 4.91
CA SER A 360 8.66 -14.13 4.63
C SER A 360 9.34 -13.57 5.86
N ASP A 361 8.78 -13.77 7.06
CA ASP A 361 9.39 -13.41 8.34
C ASP A 361 10.68 -14.21 8.58
N ALA A 362 10.63 -15.53 8.38
CA ALA A 362 11.77 -16.42 8.55
C ALA A 362 12.90 -16.11 7.55
N VAL A 363 12.57 -15.99 6.25
CA VAL A 363 13.55 -15.63 5.22
C VAL A 363 14.13 -14.23 5.49
N SER A 364 13.29 -13.26 5.88
CA SER A 364 13.76 -11.91 6.24
C SER A 364 14.71 -11.92 7.43
N ALA A 365 14.42 -12.72 8.47
CA ALA A 365 15.26 -12.83 9.66
C ALA A 365 16.64 -13.41 9.32
N ASP A 366 16.68 -14.50 8.56
CA ASP A 366 17.94 -15.14 8.14
C ASP A 366 18.79 -14.19 7.26
N LEU A 367 18.19 -13.57 6.23
CA LEU A 367 18.93 -12.63 5.37
C LEU A 367 19.45 -11.42 6.15
N LYS A 368 18.69 -10.90 7.13
CA LYS A 368 19.15 -9.83 8.03
C LYS A 368 20.30 -10.29 8.91
N GLN A 369 20.23 -11.50 9.47
CA GLN A 369 21.29 -12.08 10.30
C GLN A 369 22.59 -12.24 9.50
N ARG A 370 22.48 -12.61 8.22
CA ARG A 370 23.60 -12.68 7.26
C ARG A 370 24.12 -11.30 6.84
N GLY A 371 23.42 -10.23 7.21
CA GLY A 371 23.84 -8.84 7.03
C GLY A 371 23.21 -8.13 5.84
N MET A 372 22.23 -8.73 5.14
CA MET A 372 21.55 -8.06 4.02
C MET A 372 20.77 -6.85 4.53
N LYS A 373 20.64 -5.84 3.66
CA LYS A 373 19.91 -4.60 3.93
C LYS A 373 18.71 -4.50 3.00
N PHE A 374 17.67 -3.77 3.42
CA PHE A 374 16.42 -3.63 2.66
C PHE A 374 15.74 -4.97 2.32
N VAL A 375 15.85 -5.95 3.21
CA VAL A 375 15.19 -7.26 3.13
C VAL A 375 14.15 -7.42 4.25
N GLY A 376 13.32 -6.40 4.45
CA GLY A 376 12.21 -6.47 5.42
C GLY A 376 11.16 -7.50 5.00
N THR A 377 10.36 -8.01 5.95
CA THR A 377 9.40 -9.10 5.67
C THR A 377 8.43 -8.77 4.52
N THR A 378 7.95 -7.53 4.42
CA THR A 378 7.08 -7.11 3.30
C THR A 378 7.78 -7.14 1.94
N ILE A 379 9.08 -6.79 1.91
CA ILE A 379 9.89 -6.86 0.68
C ILE A 379 10.13 -8.34 0.33
N MET A 380 10.45 -9.16 1.33
CA MET A 380 10.66 -10.59 1.10
C MET A 380 9.39 -11.29 0.68
N TYR A 381 8.23 -10.90 1.22
CA TYR A 381 6.94 -11.43 0.79
C TYR A 381 6.69 -11.12 -0.68
N SER A 382 6.89 -9.87 -1.10
CA SER A 382 6.76 -9.44 -2.50
C SER A 382 7.73 -10.20 -3.41
N TYR A 383 8.98 -10.37 -2.97
CA TYR A 383 10.00 -11.15 -3.67
C TYR A 383 9.62 -12.63 -3.83
N LEU A 384 9.11 -13.27 -2.77
CA LEU A 384 8.69 -14.67 -2.79
C LEU A 384 7.48 -14.89 -3.71
N GLN A 385 6.57 -13.91 -3.77
CA GLN A 385 5.48 -13.91 -4.75
C GLN A 385 6.01 -13.78 -6.17
N ALA A 386 6.88 -12.79 -6.41
CA ALA A 386 7.43 -12.54 -7.73
C ALA A 386 8.26 -13.71 -8.26
N ALA A 387 9.01 -14.39 -7.39
CA ALA A 387 9.81 -15.58 -7.73
C ALA A 387 9.01 -16.89 -7.86
N GLY A 388 7.69 -16.86 -7.60
CA GLY A 388 6.83 -18.04 -7.68
C GLY A 388 6.97 -19.05 -6.54
N VAL A 389 7.70 -18.70 -5.47
CA VAL A 389 7.71 -19.49 -4.22
C VAL A 389 6.35 -19.41 -3.54
N ILE A 390 5.67 -18.26 -3.66
CA ILE A 390 4.29 -18.07 -3.24
C ILE A 390 3.44 -17.76 -4.48
N HIS A 391 2.45 -18.60 -4.76
CA HIS A 391 1.39 -18.31 -5.71
C HIS A 391 0.32 -17.43 -5.07
N SER A 392 0.17 -16.22 -5.61
CA SER A 392 -0.72 -15.19 -5.08
C SER A 392 -1.65 -14.55 -6.11
N HIS A 393 -1.82 -15.17 -7.29
CA HIS A 393 -2.83 -14.71 -8.25
C HIS A 393 -4.22 -14.77 -7.60
N GLU A 394 -4.98 -13.67 -7.71
CA GLU A 394 -6.24 -13.48 -7.00
C GLU A 394 -7.39 -14.27 -7.63
N GLU A 395 -8.42 -14.57 -6.85
CA GLU A 395 -9.66 -15.16 -7.37
C GLU A 395 -10.25 -14.27 -8.46
N GLY A 396 -10.55 -14.88 -9.61
CA GLY A 396 -11.01 -14.16 -10.82
C GLY A 396 -9.90 -13.74 -11.78
N CYS A 397 -8.61 -13.89 -11.42
CA CYS A 397 -7.50 -13.79 -12.37
C CYS A 397 -7.47 -15.02 -13.30
N PHE A 398 -7.13 -14.86 -14.57
CA PHE A 398 -6.97 -15.96 -15.52
C PHE A 398 -5.78 -16.88 -15.19
N LEU A 399 -4.86 -16.41 -14.34
CA LEU A 399 -3.73 -17.17 -13.80
C LEU A 399 -4.00 -17.70 -12.38
N TYR A 400 -5.23 -17.53 -11.87
CA TYR A 400 -5.64 -18.16 -10.62
C TYR A 400 -5.52 -19.68 -10.75
N ARG A 401 -4.99 -20.32 -9.69
CA ARG A 401 -4.94 -21.78 -9.57
C ARG A 401 -5.67 -22.15 -8.29
N PRO A 402 -6.74 -22.96 -8.38
CA PRO A 402 -7.42 -23.45 -7.20
C PRO A 402 -6.53 -24.45 -6.45
N PRO A 403 -6.78 -24.70 -5.15
CA PRO A 403 -5.95 -25.57 -4.33
C PRO A 403 -5.72 -26.98 -4.90
N GLU A 404 -6.69 -27.49 -5.65
CA GLU A 404 -6.66 -28.83 -6.25
C GLU A 404 -5.63 -28.95 -7.40
N ASP A 405 -5.23 -27.83 -7.99
CA ASP A 405 -4.29 -27.77 -9.14
C ASP A 405 -2.84 -27.49 -8.70
N MET A 406 -2.57 -27.47 -7.39
CA MET A 406 -1.26 -27.16 -6.81
C MET A 406 -0.68 -28.43 -6.16
N GLU A 407 0.15 -29.18 -6.90
CA GLU A 407 0.90 -30.36 -6.41
C GLU A 407 2.18 -30.00 -5.61
#